data_AF-A0A8G1IZB9-F1
#
_entry.id   AF-A0A8G1IZB9-F1
#
_cell.length_a   1.000
_cell.length_b   1.000
_cell.length_c   1.000
_cell.angle_alpha   90.00
_cell.angle_beta   90.00
_cell.angle_gamma   90.00
#
_symmetry.space_group_name_H-M   'P 1'
#
loop_
_entity.id
_entity.type
_entity.pdbx_description
1 polymer ?
#
loop_
_entity_poly.entity_id
_entity_poly.type
_entity_poly.pdbx_seq_one_letter_code
_entity_poly.pdbx_strand_id
1 'polypeptide(L)'
;MQGFKGKFVKGSEPESVYWKRRAIVAGAVLVLVLAVVLGLSALGGGDDGSSVEADAARNQWRTPSPSATLQRPYVPETPTAAEPSEVPTSTAPPVVACPAEDLMLQVVAAFDEVRSGSEVPVSVLVASSADTPCTADLRQVAVELAAGEDVVYSTAHCETPQGEEVELSDGAGQTVEFTVDGLASDEACQGARRELPAGEYELRARLGEALSSPTKLRLT
;
A
#
# COMPACT_ATOMS: atom_id res chain seq x y z
N MET A 1 -44.36 10.16 -35.22
CA MET A 1 -44.31 10.99 -34.00
C MET A 1 -44.49 10.08 -32.80
N GLN A 2 -43.41 9.64 -32.16
CA GLN A 2 -43.47 8.92 -30.88
C GLN A 2 -42.36 9.48 -30.00
N GLY A 3 -42.76 10.21 -28.96
CA GLY A 3 -41.85 10.83 -27.99
C GLY A 3 -41.49 9.83 -26.90
N PHE A 4 -40.22 9.46 -26.82
CA PHE A 4 -39.68 8.65 -25.73
C PHE A 4 -39.30 9.58 -24.57
N LYS A 5 -40.15 9.66 -23.54
CA LYS A 5 -39.83 10.31 -22.27
C LYS A 5 -38.86 9.40 -21.50
N GLY A 6 -37.59 9.79 -21.45
CA GLY A 6 -36.58 9.14 -20.62
C GLY A 6 -36.93 9.24 -19.14
N LYS A 7 -37.12 8.08 -18.49
CA LYS A 7 -37.10 7.95 -17.04
C LYS A 7 -35.64 7.98 -16.58
N PHE A 8 -35.20 9.09 -16.01
CA PHE A 8 -33.99 9.15 -15.21
C PHE A 8 -34.22 8.36 -13.92
N VAL A 9 -33.62 7.17 -13.82
CA VAL A 9 -33.48 6.45 -12.55
C VAL A 9 -32.23 7.01 -11.87
N LYS A 10 -32.42 7.95 -10.94
CA LYS A 10 -31.43 8.24 -9.92
C LYS A 10 -31.50 7.09 -8.91
N GLY A 11 -30.42 6.33 -8.79
CA GLY A 11 -30.23 5.45 -7.63
C GLY A 11 -30.17 6.30 -6.38
N SER A 12 -31.11 6.13 -5.47
CA SER A 12 -31.03 6.66 -4.11
C SER A 12 -30.10 5.75 -3.31
N GLU A 13 -28.80 5.96 -3.44
CA GLU A 13 -27.85 5.48 -2.43
C GLU A 13 -28.02 6.30 -1.14
N PRO A 14 -27.96 5.66 0.04
CA PRO A 14 -28.39 6.29 1.27
C PRO A 14 -27.42 7.39 1.71
N GLU A 15 -27.78 8.64 1.40
CA GLU A 15 -27.22 9.90 1.93
C GLU A 15 -27.11 9.95 3.48
N SER A 16 -27.80 9.02 4.14
CA SER A 16 -27.95 8.94 5.59
C SER A 16 -26.68 8.54 6.35
N VAL A 17 -25.75 7.76 5.77
CA VAL A 17 -24.55 7.30 6.50
C VAL A 17 -23.53 8.44 6.64
N TYR A 18 -23.39 9.25 5.59
CA TYR A 18 -22.49 10.40 5.58
C TYR A 18 -22.95 11.50 6.54
N TRP A 19 -24.25 11.83 6.53
CA TRP A 19 -24.83 12.80 7.45
C TRP A 19 -24.76 12.32 8.91
N LYS A 20 -24.95 11.02 9.17
CA LYS A 20 -24.80 10.46 10.53
C LYS A 20 -23.38 10.62 11.06
N ARG A 21 -22.36 10.27 10.27
CA ARG A 21 -20.95 10.42 10.69
C ARG A 21 -20.58 11.90 10.88
N ARG A 22 -21.02 12.78 10.00
CA ARG A 22 -20.80 14.24 10.14
C ARG A 22 -21.53 14.85 11.32
N ALA A 23 -22.76 14.43 11.62
CA ALA A 23 -23.51 14.89 12.79
C ALA A 23 -22.86 14.44 14.10
N ILE A 24 -22.33 13.21 14.15
CA ILE A 24 -21.58 12.70 15.30
C ILE A 24 -20.31 13.52 15.54
N VAL A 25 -19.53 13.81 14.48
CA VAL A 25 -18.32 14.63 14.61
C VAL A 25 -18.66 16.06 15.05
N ALA A 26 -19.67 16.69 14.46
CA ALA A 26 -20.10 18.03 14.85
C ALA A 26 -20.58 18.07 16.32
N GLY A 27 -21.33 17.07 16.76
CA GLY A 27 -21.76 16.94 18.16
C GLY A 27 -20.59 16.74 19.12
N ALA A 28 -19.63 15.88 18.78
CA ALA A 28 -18.44 15.63 19.59
C ALA A 28 -17.58 16.89 19.73
N VAL A 29 -17.35 17.64 18.64
CA VAL A 29 -16.62 18.92 18.67
C VAL A 29 -17.34 19.93 19.55
N LEU A 30 -18.66 20.04 19.44
CA LEU A 30 -19.45 20.98 20.25
C LEU A 30 -19.39 20.65 21.74
N VAL A 31 -19.45 19.36 22.10
CA VAL A 31 -19.27 18.90 23.49
C VAL A 31 -17.85 19.21 23.99
N LEU A 32 -16.83 19.01 23.16
CA LEU A 32 -15.44 19.29 23.51
C LEU A 32 -15.22 20.79 23.75
N VAL A 33 -15.77 21.65 22.90
CA VAL A 33 -15.74 23.11 23.08
C VAL A 33 -16.47 23.52 24.36
N LEU A 34 -17.64 22.96 24.65
CA LEU A 34 -18.36 23.23 25.90
C LEU A 34 -17.56 22.76 27.12
N ALA A 35 -16.94 21.58 27.05
CA ALA A 35 -16.10 21.06 28.13
C ALA A 35 -14.87 21.95 28.37
N VAL A 36 -14.25 22.48 27.32
CA VAL A 36 -13.13 23.43 27.42
C VAL A 36 -13.59 24.76 28.00
N VAL A 37 -14.72 25.32 27.55
CA VAL A 37 -15.25 26.59 28.08
C VAL A 37 -15.65 26.45 29.55
N LEU A 38 -16.32 25.36 29.93
CA LEU A 38 -16.70 25.08 31.31
C LEU A 38 -15.47 24.74 32.17
N GLY A 39 -14.51 24.00 31.63
CA GLY A 39 -13.23 23.69 32.27
C GLY A 39 -12.40 24.94 32.54
N LEU A 40 -12.29 25.85 31.57
CA LEU A 40 -11.61 27.15 31.73
C LEU A 40 -12.35 28.07 32.70
N SER A 41 -13.68 27.99 32.76
CA SER A 41 -14.49 28.74 33.73
C SER A 41 -14.38 28.16 35.16
N ALA A 42 -14.08 26.87 35.29
CA ALA A 42 -13.86 26.19 36.58
C ALA A 42 -12.40 26.24 37.07
N LEU A 43 -11.44 26.48 36.16
CA LEU A 43 -9.99 26.52 36.45
C LEU A 43 -9.39 27.92 36.34
N GLY A 44 -10.24 28.96 36.25
CA GLY A 44 -9.83 30.36 36.35
C GLY A 44 -9.42 30.75 37.78
N GLY A 45 -8.36 30.13 38.29
CA GLY A 45 -7.78 30.39 39.59
C GLY A 45 -6.65 29.40 39.90
N GLY A 46 -5.40 29.84 39.71
CA GLY A 46 -4.23 29.19 40.33
C GLY A 46 -3.10 28.88 39.36
N ASP A 47 -2.13 29.80 39.34
CA ASP A 47 -0.73 29.57 39.00
C ASP A 47 -0.16 28.39 39.83
N ASP A 48 0.66 27.53 39.22
CA ASP A 48 2.09 27.39 39.55
C ASP A 48 2.67 26.13 38.88
N GLY A 49 3.98 26.16 38.66
CA GLY A 49 4.69 25.31 37.72
C GLY A 49 4.83 23.83 38.08
N SER A 50 5.23 23.06 37.08
CA SER A 50 6.02 21.85 37.28
C SER A 50 6.80 21.53 36.01
N SER A 51 8.06 21.94 36.04
CA SER A 51 9.16 21.31 35.31
C SER A 51 9.22 19.82 35.67
N VAL A 52 9.12 18.94 34.67
CA VAL A 52 9.45 17.53 34.84
C VAL A 52 10.73 17.27 34.07
N GLU A 53 11.81 17.19 34.84
CA GLU A 53 13.12 16.71 34.44
C GLU A 53 13.00 15.21 34.12
N ALA A 54 13.24 14.82 32.87
CA ALA A 54 13.30 13.41 32.49
C ALA A 54 14.72 12.88 32.76
N ASP A 55 14.84 12.08 33.80
CA ASP A 55 16.00 11.27 34.14
C ASP A 55 16.20 10.18 33.07
N ALA A 56 17.15 10.42 32.15
CA ALA A 56 17.57 9.43 31.17
C ALA A 56 18.77 8.64 31.73
N ALA A 57 18.47 7.52 32.39
CA ALA A 57 19.45 6.51 32.77
C ALA A 57 20.24 6.05 31.53
N ARG A 58 21.55 6.31 31.56
CA ARG A 58 22.50 5.94 30.51
C ARG A 58 22.89 4.47 30.64
N ASN A 59 22.27 3.63 29.84
CA ASN A 59 22.60 2.21 29.75
C ASN A 59 23.72 2.04 28.70
N GLN A 60 24.98 2.14 29.16
CA GLN A 60 26.15 1.91 28.30
C GLN A 60 26.32 0.40 28.04
N TRP A 61 26.14 0.01 26.78
CA TRP A 61 26.45 -1.34 26.28
C TRP A 61 27.96 -1.52 26.19
N ARG A 62 28.51 -2.48 26.95
CA ARG A 62 29.90 -2.94 26.82
C ARG A 62 30.00 -4.02 25.74
N THR A 63 30.91 -3.82 24.80
CA THR A 63 31.42 -4.84 23.89
C THR A 63 32.37 -5.79 24.62
N PRO A 64 32.21 -7.13 24.49
CA PRO A 64 33.26 -8.06 24.91
C PRO A 64 34.29 -8.28 23.80
N SER A 65 35.56 -8.13 24.19
CA SER A 65 36.79 -8.42 23.45
C SER A 65 37.04 -9.93 23.34
N PRO A 66 37.55 -10.46 22.21
CA PRO A 66 37.90 -11.88 22.08
C PRO A 66 39.36 -12.11 22.47
N SER A 67 39.61 -12.96 23.47
CA SER A 67 40.86 -13.73 23.61
C SER A 67 40.75 -14.75 24.74
N ALA A 68 40.82 -16.03 24.40
CA ALA A 68 41.74 -17.02 24.99
C ALA A 68 41.35 -18.46 24.60
N THR A 69 42.18 -19.03 23.72
CA THR A 69 42.67 -20.42 23.72
C THR A 69 42.10 -21.40 24.75
N LEU A 70 41.47 -22.47 24.26
CA LEU A 70 41.52 -23.80 24.90
C LEU A 70 41.64 -24.90 23.83
N GLN A 71 42.76 -25.62 23.89
CA GLN A 71 43.06 -26.86 23.19
C GLN A 71 41.91 -27.89 23.33
N ARG A 72 41.56 -28.56 22.22
CA ARG A 72 40.79 -29.81 22.24
C ARG A 72 41.59 -30.94 21.54
N PRO A 73 41.62 -32.17 22.09
CA PRO A 73 42.44 -33.26 21.59
C PRO A 73 42.00 -33.78 20.21
N TYR A 74 42.99 -34.19 19.43
CA TYR A 74 42.86 -34.91 18.16
C TYR A 74 42.34 -36.33 18.39
N VAL A 75 41.29 -36.72 17.65
CA VAL A 75 40.76 -38.09 17.59
C VAL A 75 40.85 -38.54 16.13
N PRO A 76 41.43 -39.71 15.83
CA PRO A 76 41.68 -40.14 14.45
C PRO A 76 40.40 -40.51 13.71
N GLU A 77 40.38 -40.20 12.40
CA GLU A 77 39.33 -40.61 11.46
C GLU A 77 39.34 -42.12 11.21
N THR A 78 38.15 -42.73 11.12
CA THR A 78 37.83 -43.89 10.26
C THR A 78 36.31 -43.99 10.09
N PRO A 79 35.81 -44.51 8.95
CA PRO A 79 34.50 -44.15 8.41
C PRO A 79 33.39 -45.09 8.90
N THR A 80 32.27 -44.51 9.32
CA THR A 80 31.00 -45.21 9.49
C THR A 80 29.96 -44.45 8.70
N ALA A 81 29.50 -45.07 7.60
CA ALA A 81 28.31 -44.67 6.88
C ALA A 81 27.12 -44.77 7.84
N ALA A 82 26.60 -43.61 8.23
CA ALA A 82 25.28 -43.48 8.81
C ALA A 82 24.44 -42.72 7.78
N GLU A 83 23.59 -43.45 7.07
CA GLU A 83 22.41 -42.90 6.42
C GLU A 83 21.61 -42.10 7.45
N PRO A 84 21.30 -40.83 7.18
CA PRO A 84 20.18 -40.16 7.80
C PRO A 84 19.02 -40.17 6.80
N SER A 85 18.00 -40.93 7.16
CA SER A 85 16.65 -40.94 6.63
C SER A 85 16.25 -39.62 5.95
N GLU A 86 15.91 -39.73 4.67
CA GLU A 86 15.19 -38.71 3.93
C GLU A 86 13.90 -38.38 4.68
N VAL A 87 13.86 -37.20 5.29
CA VAL A 87 12.59 -36.52 5.56
C VAL A 87 11.96 -36.30 4.19
N PRO A 88 10.75 -36.82 3.89
CA PRO A 88 10.11 -36.45 2.65
C PRO A 88 9.91 -34.95 2.70
N THR A 89 10.69 -34.22 1.91
CA THR A 89 10.36 -32.84 1.56
C THR A 89 9.02 -32.96 0.88
N SER A 90 7.95 -32.60 1.59
CA SER A 90 6.62 -32.47 1.03
C SER A 90 6.77 -31.48 -0.11
N THR A 91 6.92 -32.02 -1.32
CA THR A 91 6.82 -31.25 -2.56
C THR A 91 5.36 -30.85 -2.62
N ALA A 92 5.06 -29.71 -2.01
CA ALA A 92 3.82 -29.01 -2.31
C ALA A 92 3.75 -28.90 -3.83
N PRO A 93 2.60 -29.24 -4.46
CA PRO A 93 2.46 -29.07 -5.89
C PRO A 93 2.84 -27.61 -6.23
N PRO A 94 3.55 -27.35 -7.34
CA PRO A 94 3.84 -25.99 -7.73
C PRO A 94 2.50 -25.29 -7.93
N VAL A 95 2.18 -24.36 -7.04
CA VAL A 95 1.05 -23.46 -7.24
C VAL A 95 1.32 -22.70 -8.52
N VAL A 96 0.41 -22.87 -9.47
CA VAL A 96 0.50 -22.29 -10.81
C VAL A 96 0.23 -20.80 -10.68
N ALA A 97 0.96 -19.98 -11.45
CA ALA A 97 0.72 -18.55 -11.49
C ALA A 97 -0.72 -18.26 -11.94
N CYS A 98 -1.36 -17.25 -11.34
CA CYS A 98 -2.72 -16.86 -11.72
C CYS A 98 -2.74 -16.41 -13.19
N PRO A 99 -3.64 -16.96 -14.01
CA PRO A 99 -3.78 -16.55 -15.40
C PRO A 99 -4.32 -15.11 -15.45
N ALA A 100 -3.92 -14.35 -16.47
CA ALA A 100 -4.21 -12.92 -16.54
C ALA A 100 -5.71 -12.63 -16.66
N GLU A 101 -6.46 -13.53 -17.30
CA GLU A 101 -7.91 -13.45 -17.48
C GLU A 101 -8.71 -13.60 -16.18
N ASP A 102 -8.16 -14.28 -15.16
CA ASP A 102 -8.80 -14.45 -13.85
C ASP A 102 -8.38 -13.36 -12.85
N LEU A 103 -7.38 -12.54 -13.21
CA LEU A 103 -6.91 -11.45 -12.36
C LEU A 103 -7.83 -10.22 -12.49
N MET A 104 -8.33 -9.76 -11.36
CA MET A 104 -9.13 -8.55 -11.23
C MET A 104 -8.30 -7.48 -10.52
N LEU A 105 -7.93 -6.42 -11.27
CA LEU A 105 -7.19 -5.29 -10.73
C LEU A 105 -8.11 -4.07 -10.56
N GLN A 106 -8.00 -3.40 -9.42
CA GLN A 106 -8.63 -2.11 -9.18
C GLN A 106 -7.61 -1.11 -8.65
N VAL A 107 -7.49 0.03 -9.31
CA VAL A 107 -6.61 1.13 -8.91
C VAL A 107 -7.42 2.29 -8.33
N VAL A 108 -7.00 2.80 -7.19
CA VAL A 108 -7.65 3.92 -6.50
C VAL A 108 -6.59 4.94 -6.10
N ALA A 109 -6.75 6.17 -6.59
CA ALA A 109 -5.94 7.30 -6.11
C ALA A 109 -6.57 7.90 -4.86
N ALA A 110 -5.74 8.34 -3.91
CA ALA A 110 -6.21 9.04 -2.73
C ALA A 110 -6.86 10.40 -3.06
N PHE A 111 -6.51 10.98 -4.20
CA PHE A 111 -7.01 12.26 -4.69
C PHE A 111 -7.34 12.16 -6.19
N ASP A 112 -8.43 12.80 -6.62
CA ASP A 112 -8.79 12.95 -8.03
C ASP A 112 -8.16 14.19 -8.68
N GLU A 113 -7.62 15.11 -7.87
CA GLU A 113 -6.97 16.34 -8.31
C GLU A 113 -5.78 16.69 -7.41
N VAL A 114 -4.61 16.91 -8.02
CA VAL A 114 -3.38 17.33 -7.32
C VAL A 114 -2.62 18.36 -8.14
N ARG A 115 -1.63 19.01 -7.52
CA ARG A 115 -0.71 19.90 -8.25
C ARG A 115 0.29 19.06 -9.04
N SER A 116 0.68 19.55 -10.21
CA SER A 116 1.83 19.03 -10.96
C SER A 116 3.05 18.86 -10.03
N GLY A 117 3.75 17.73 -10.16
CA GLY A 117 4.94 17.39 -9.36
C GLY A 117 4.66 17.01 -7.90
N SER A 118 3.38 16.87 -7.50
CA SER A 118 3.02 16.36 -6.17
C SER A 118 2.89 14.84 -6.16
N GLU A 119 3.30 14.23 -5.06
CA GLU A 119 3.12 12.81 -4.80
C GLU A 119 1.65 12.47 -4.56
N VAL A 120 1.18 11.37 -5.17
CA VAL A 120 -0.17 10.84 -5.04
C VAL A 120 -0.11 9.42 -4.47
N PRO A 121 -0.63 9.19 -3.26
CA PRO A 121 -0.82 7.83 -2.76
C PRO A 121 -1.84 7.08 -3.61
N VAL A 122 -1.49 5.87 -4.03
CA VAL A 122 -2.32 5.01 -4.86
C VAL A 122 -2.38 3.62 -4.24
N SER A 123 -3.60 3.09 -4.09
CA SER A 123 -3.84 1.73 -3.63
C SER A 123 -4.29 0.88 -4.81
N VAL A 124 -3.69 -0.31 -4.96
CA VAL A 124 -4.05 -1.29 -5.98
C VAL A 124 -4.55 -2.55 -5.30
N LEU A 125 -5.82 -2.91 -5.54
CA LEU A 125 -6.36 -4.21 -5.16
C LEU A 125 -6.11 -5.20 -6.31
N VAL A 126 -5.45 -6.31 -6.00
CA VAL A 126 -5.26 -7.44 -6.90
C VAL A 126 -6.04 -8.63 -6.34
N ALA A 127 -7.05 -9.10 -7.08
CA ALA A 127 -7.86 -10.26 -6.71
C ALA A 127 -7.85 -11.31 -7.82
N SER A 128 -8.19 -12.55 -7.49
CA SER A 128 -8.37 -13.63 -8.46
C SER A 128 -9.79 -14.16 -8.44
N SER A 129 -10.42 -14.33 -9.60
CA SER A 129 -11.73 -14.99 -9.75
C SER A 129 -11.63 -16.50 -9.93
N ALA A 130 -10.42 -17.06 -9.96
CA ALA A 130 -10.22 -18.50 -10.12
C ALA A 130 -10.74 -19.28 -8.90
N ASP A 131 -11.48 -20.36 -9.14
CA ASP A 131 -11.92 -21.29 -8.09
C ASP A 131 -10.77 -22.14 -7.53
N THR A 132 -9.65 -22.24 -8.26
CA THR A 132 -8.46 -22.99 -7.85
C THR A 132 -7.38 -22.05 -7.33
N PRO A 133 -6.66 -22.41 -6.25
CA PRO A 133 -5.57 -21.59 -5.73
C PRO A 133 -4.46 -21.42 -6.76
N CYS A 134 -4.07 -20.18 -6.97
CA CYS A 134 -2.98 -19.76 -7.85
C CYS A 134 -2.12 -18.71 -7.16
N THR A 135 -0.87 -18.54 -7.61
CA THR A 135 0.04 -17.52 -7.05
C THR A 135 0.06 -16.26 -7.90
N ALA A 136 0.05 -15.10 -7.24
CA ALA A 136 0.27 -13.80 -7.86
C ALA A 136 1.48 -13.14 -7.22
N ASP A 137 2.46 -12.77 -8.04
CA ASP A 137 3.63 -12.04 -7.56
C ASP A 137 3.37 -10.53 -7.58
N LEU A 138 3.03 -9.97 -6.42
CA LEU A 138 2.64 -8.56 -6.32
C LEU A 138 3.80 -7.60 -6.55
N ARG A 139 5.04 -8.08 -6.48
CA ARG A 139 6.25 -7.32 -6.85
C ARG A 139 6.25 -6.87 -8.30
N GLN A 140 5.49 -7.56 -9.15
CA GLN A 140 5.40 -7.26 -10.57
C GLN A 140 4.24 -6.29 -10.89
N VAL A 141 3.49 -5.84 -9.87
CA VAL A 141 2.43 -4.85 -10.04
C VAL A 141 3.06 -3.48 -10.29
N ALA A 142 2.60 -2.84 -11.36
CA ALA A 142 3.01 -1.48 -11.72
C ALA A 142 1.79 -0.57 -11.80
N VAL A 143 1.95 0.67 -11.33
CA VAL A 143 0.98 1.74 -11.54
C VAL A 143 1.50 2.63 -12.64
N GLU A 144 0.63 2.94 -13.58
CA GLU A 144 0.92 3.79 -14.72
C GLU A 144 -0.01 4.98 -14.78
N LEU A 145 0.53 6.08 -15.28
CA LEU A 145 -0.21 7.28 -15.59
C LEU A 145 -0.08 7.56 -17.09
N ALA A 146 -1.22 7.66 -17.77
CA ALA A 146 -1.31 7.89 -19.19
C ALA A 146 -1.92 9.27 -19.52
N ALA A 147 -1.37 9.92 -20.53
CA ALA A 147 -1.92 11.10 -21.17
C ALA A 147 -2.57 10.68 -22.51
N GLY A 148 -3.85 10.30 -22.47
CA GLY A 148 -4.51 9.68 -23.62
C GLY A 148 -4.01 8.25 -23.85
N GLU A 149 -3.34 8.02 -24.99
CA GLU A 149 -2.78 6.69 -25.32
C GLU A 149 -1.32 6.53 -24.86
N ASP A 150 -0.65 7.63 -24.54
CA ASP A 150 0.77 7.63 -24.17
C ASP A 150 0.93 7.44 -22.65
N VAL A 151 1.65 6.39 -22.25
CA VAL A 151 2.09 6.23 -20.85
C VAL A 151 3.25 7.18 -20.58
N VAL A 152 3.05 8.11 -19.67
CA VAL A 152 4.02 9.17 -19.35
C VAL A 152 4.75 8.94 -18.04
N TYR A 153 4.24 8.04 -17.21
CA TYR A 153 4.86 7.59 -15.96
C TYR A 153 4.48 6.15 -15.65
N SER A 154 5.43 5.43 -15.07
CA SER A 154 5.23 4.09 -14.49
C SER A 154 6.08 3.93 -13.24
N THR A 155 5.52 3.31 -12.19
CA THR A 155 6.26 2.94 -10.98
C THR A 155 7.32 1.88 -11.28
N ALA A 156 7.11 1.03 -12.29
CA ALA A 156 8.07 0.00 -12.72
C ALA A 156 9.40 0.56 -13.25
N HIS A 157 9.43 1.83 -13.65
CA HIS A 157 10.64 2.45 -14.20
C HIS A 157 11.65 2.83 -13.12
N CYS A 158 11.17 3.37 -12.00
CA CYS A 158 12.00 4.07 -11.02
C CYS A 158 11.89 3.51 -9.60
N GLU A 159 10.84 2.79 -9.27
CA GLU A 159 10.65 2.25 -7.92
C GLU A 159 11.19 0.83 -7.78
N THR A 160 11.59 0.51 -6.57
CA THR A 160 11.82 -0.87 -6.17
C THR A 160 10.48 -1.59 -6.13
N PRO A 161 10.37 -2.80 -6.69
CA PRO A 161 9.13 -3.56 -6.66
C PRO A 161 8.63 -3.76 -5.22
N GLN A 162 7.33 -3.52 -5.01
CA GLN A 162 6.67 -3.57 -3.71
C GLN A 162 5.79 -4.82 -3.59
N GLY A 163 5.60 -5.32 -2.38
CA GLY A 163 4.73 -6.46 -2.10
C GLY A 163 5.45 -7.81 -2.09
N GLU A 164 4.64 -8.87 -2.05
CA GLU A 164 5.09 -10.25 -1.85
C GLU A 164 4.32 -11.18 -2.79
N GLU A 165 4.84 -12.38 -3.02
CA GLU A 165 4.08 -13.42 -3.68
C GLU A 165 2.99 -13.95 -2.74
N VAL A 166 1.75 -13.99 -3.23
CA VAL A 166 0.59 -14.40 -2.45
C VAL A 166 -0.22 -15.45 -3.21
N GLU A 167 -0.83 -16.38 -2.48
CA GLU A 167 -1.84 -17.29 -3.02
C GLU A 167 -3.21 -16.61 -3.02
N LEU A 168 -3.89 -16.62 -4.18
CA LEU A 168 -5.23 -16.07 -4.37
C LEU A 168 -6.18 -17.17 -4.87
N SER A 169 -7.45 -17.11 -4.45
CA SER A 169 -8.54 -17.99 -4.89
C SER A 169 -9.88 -17.40 -4.47
N ASP A 170 -10.97 -17.80 -5.14
CA ASP A 170 -12.35 -17.55 -4.71
C ASP A 170 -12.67 -16.06 -4.43
N GLY A 171 -12.12 -15.15 -5.24
CA GLY A 171 -12.30 -13.71 -5.05
C GLY A 171 -11.44 -13.08 -3.95
N ALA A 172 -10.55 -13.86 -3.32
CA ALA A 172 -9.54 -13.31 -2.41
C ALA A 172 -8.66 -12.31 -3.15
N GLY A 173 -8.32 -11.23 -2.45
CA GLY A 173 -7.46 -10.19 -2.99
C GLY A 173 -6.55 -9.58 -1.93
N GLN A 174 -5.46 -9.02 -2.43
CA GLN A 174 -4.44 -8.33 -1.65
C GLN A 174 -4.31 -6.90 -2.17
N THR A 175 -4.20 -5.94 -1.24
CA THR A 175 -3.94 -4.54 -1.58
C THR A 175 -2.46 -4.22 -1.47
N VAL A 176 -1.93 -3.51 -2.45
CA VAL A 176 -0.57 -2.96 -2.47
C VAL A 176 -0.66 -1.44 -2.57
N GLU A 177 0.15 -0.74 -1.77
CA GLU A 177 0.24 0.71 -1.77
C GLU A 177 1.43 1.18 -2.58
N PHE A 178 1.24 2.25 -3.35
CA PHE A 178 2.22 2.88 -4.22
C PHE A 178 2.18 4.40 -4.03
N THR A 179 3.26 5.06 -4.45
CA THR A 179 3.33 6.52 -4.48
C THR A 179 3.68 6.98 -5.89
N VAL A 180 2.74 7.66 -6.55
CA VAL A 180 2.98 8.26 -7.86
C VAL A 180 3.58 9.64 -7.67
N ASP A 181 4.84 9.85 -8.05
CA ASP A 181 5.58 11.08 -7.75
C ASP A 181 5.25 12.29 -8.65
N GLY A 182 4.38 12.11 -9.65
CA GLY A 182 3.93 13.19 -10.53
C GLY A 182 5.00 13.68 -11.51
N LEU A 183 6.11 12.96 -11.66
CA LEU A 183 7.16 13.23 -12.64
C LEU A 183 7.03 12.28 -13.83
N ALA A 184 7.43 12.72 -15.02
CA ALA A 184 7.52 11.82 -16.16
C ALA A 184 8.64 10.79 -15.93
N SER A 185 8.42 9.54 -16.36
CA SER A 185 9.44 8.49 -16.28
C SER A 185 9.57 7.71 -17.59
N ASP A 186 10.82 7.55 -18.03
CA ASP A 186 11.21 6.65 -19.11
C ASP A 186 11.69 5.30 -18.55
N GLU A 187 11.76 4.27 -19.39
CA GLU A 187 12.23 2.93 -19.00
C GLU A 187 13.58 2.99 -18.26
N ALA A 188 13.69 2.18 -17.20
CA ALA A 188 14.83 2.15 -16.29
C ALA A 188 15.19 3.50 -15.64
N CYS A 189 14.23 4.43 -15.56
CA CYS A 189 14.40 5.74 -14.95
C CYS A 189 15.55 6.55 -15.56
N GLN A 190 15.78 6.40 -16.86
CA GLN A 190 16.89 7.08 -17.51
C GLN A 190 16.57 8.57 -17.72
N GLY A 191 17.58 9.42 -17.55
CA GLY A 191 17.48 10.85 -17.86
C GLY A 191 16.94 11.72 -16.73
N ALA A 192 16.68 12.98 -17.07
CA ALA A 192 16.15 13.96 -16.12
C ALA A 192 14.63 13.83 -16.04
N ARG A 193 14.13 13.44 -14.86
CA ARG A 193 12.69 13.39 -14.59
C ARG A 193 12.13 14.79 -14.52
N ARG A 194 11.11 15.04 -15.33
CA ARG A 194 10.50 16.35 -15.55
C ARG A 194 9.07 16.32 -15.06
N GLU A 195 8.59 17.44 -14.53
CA GLU A 195 7.21 17.55 -14.06
C GLU A 195 6.22 17.34 -15.23
N LEU A 196 5.15 16.59 -14.93
CA LEU A 196 4.05 16.38 -15.84
C LEU A 196 3.21 17.66 -15.95
N PRO A 197 2.89 18.15 -17.16
CA PRO A 197 2.11 19.37 -17.31
C PRO A 197 0.69 19.23 -16.71
N ALA A 198 0.07 20.34 -16.33
CA ALA A 198 -1.33 20.35 -15.92
C ALA A 198 -2.23 19.77 -17.03
N GLY A 199 -3.21 18.95 -16.65
CA GLY A 199 -4.04 18.21 -17.59
C GLY A 199 -4.82 17.07 -16.95
N GLU A 200 -5.58 16.36 -17.79
CA GLU A 200 -6.31 15.15 -17.42
C GLU A 200 -5.46 13.92 -17.76
N TYR A 201 -5.36 13.01 -16.81
CA TYR A 201 -4.60 11.76 -16.94
C TYR A 201 -5.44 10.57 -16.50
N GLU A 202 -5.05 9.38 -16.95
CA GLU A 202 -5.65 8.11 -16.55
C GLU A 202 -4.64 7.24 -15.82
N LEU A 203 -4.96 6.88 -14.58
CA LEU A 203 -4.24 5.90 -13.77
C LEU A 203 -4.72 4.50 -14.10
N ARG A 204 -3.78 3.57 -14.29
CA ARG A 204 -4.04 2.14 -14.48
C ARG A 204 -3.04 1.33 -13.66
N ALA A 205 -3.48 0.20 -13.12
CA ALA A 205 -2.58 -0.81 -12.59
C ALA A 205 -2.40 -1.93 -13.62
N ARG A 206 -1.18 -2.47 -13.70
CA ARG A 206 -0.83 -3.62 -14.54
C ARG A 206 -0.19 -4.72 -13.71
N LEU A 207 -0.54 -5.96 -14.01
CA LEU A 207 0.18 -7.17 -13.59
C LEU A 207 0.25 -8.14 -14.78
N GLY A 208 1.42 -8.26 -15.40
CA GLY A 208 1.56 -9.03 -16.65
C GLY A 208 0.66 -8.47 -17.76
N GLU A 209 -0.26 -9.28 -18.28
CA GLU A 209 -1.25 -8.87 -19.28
C GLU A 209 -2.56 -8.31 -18.66
N ALA A 210 -2.74 -8.46 -17.34
CA ALA A 210 -3.93 -7.97 -16.66
C ALA A 210 -3.85 -6.46 -16.42
N LEU A 211 -4.93 -5.74 -16.74
CA LEU A 211 -5.04 -4.28 -16.60
C LEU A 211 -6.28 -3.92 -15.80
N SER A 212 -6.15 -2.93 -14.92
CA SER A 212 -7.30 -2.35 -14.24
C SER A 212 -8.15 -1.47 -15.16
N SER A 213 -9.39 -1.21 -14.75
CA SER A 213 -10.14 -0.07 -15.28
C SER A 213 -9.39 1.26 -14.99
N PRO A 214 -9.49 2.26 -15.90
CA PRO A 214 -8.82 3.54 -15.70
C PRO A 214 -9.50 4.39 -14.62
N THR A 215 -8.69 5.00 -13.76
CA THR A 215 -9.11 6.00 -12.78
C THR A 215 -8.62 7.37 -13.21
N LYS A 216 -9.49 8.38 -13.23
CA LYS A 216 -9.11 9.74 -13.65
C LYS A 216 -8.30 10.45 -12.56
N LEU A 217 -7.25 11.15 -12.98
CA LEU A 217 -6.45 12.04 -12.14
C LEU A 217 -6.21 13.36 -12.88
N ARG A 218 -6.54 14.48 -12.25
CA ARG A 218 -6.27 15.81 -12.78
C ARG A 218 -5.03 16.43 -12.14
N LEU A 219 -4.08 16.86 -12.97
CA LEU A 219 -2.92 17.65 -12.54
C LEU A 219 -3.20 19.14 -12.77
N THR A 220 -2.86 19.97 -11.78
CA THR A 220 -3.09 21.43 -11.78
C THR A 220 -1.83 22.25 -11.64
#